data_AF-A0A9P6TJN3-F1
#
_entry.id   AF-A0A9P6TJN3-F1
#
_cell.length_a   1.000
_cell.length_b   1.000
_cell.length_c   1.000
_cell.angle_alpha   90.00
_cell.angle_beta   90.00
_cell.angle_gamma   90.00
#
_symmetry.space_group_name_H-M   'P 1'
#
loop_
_entity.id
_entity.type
_entity.pdbx_description
1 polymer ?
#
loop_
_entity_poly.entity_id
_entity_poly.type
_entity_poly.pdbx_seq_one_letter_code
_entity_poly.pdbx_strand_id
1 'polypeptide(L)'
;MTGIHRFEIEHGLPKNYINVSIVKQGEQGAFQRLERGELNLKEFYKIFGEELSHPDNKAYYRKYLQRAGKDAPDHLPDIKVDGKVLFMTMIKETLRIDPKMMLVLQKLRASGQFKLAALTNNFPFSEEDVEEAEIFGTALPKELASYFDHIIESRVIGLSIYTPAKC
;
A
#
# COMPACT_ATOMS: atom_id res chain seq x y z
N MET A 1 -6.27 -4.70 -4.62
CA MET A 1 -6.02 -3.81 -3.46
C MET A 1 -7.36 -3.53 -2.78
N THR A 2 -7.72 -4.33 -1.78
CA THR A 2 -9.06 -4.35 -1.15
C THR A 2 -9.30 -3.18 -0.20
N GLY A 3 -8.26 -2.64 0.44
CA GLY A 3 -8.40 -1.56 1.43
C GLY A 3 -8.90 -0.24 0.86
N ILE A 4 -8.32 0.22 -0.25
CA ILE A 4 -8.79 1.44 -0.95
C ILE A 4 -10.24 1.26 -1.41
N HIS A 5 -10.55 0.12 -2.01
CA HIS A 5 -11.90 -0.14 -2.49
C HIS A 5 -12.93 -0.17 -1.35
N ARG A 6 -12.58 -0.77 -0.21
CA ARG A 6 -13.40 -0.77 0.99
C ARG A 6 -13.64 0.65 1.50
N PHE A 7 -12.58 1.46 1.61
CA PHE A 7 -12.69 2.86 2.00
C PHE A 7 -13.60 3.65 1.05
N GLU A 8 -13.47 3.43 -0.27
CA GLU A 8 -14.33 4.07 -1.26
C GLU A 8 -15.81 3.75 -1.03
N ILE A 9 -16.16 2.48 -0.79
CA ILE A 9 -17.54 2.07 -0.49
C ILE A 9 -18.04 2.74 0.80
N GLU A 10 -17.25 2.70 1.87
CA GLU A 10 -17.61 3.27 3.18
C GLU A 10 -17.86 4.79 3.12
N HIS A 11 -17.27 5.49 2.14
CA HIS A 11 -17.39 6.95 1.96
C HIS A 11 -18.23 7.35 0.75
N GLY A 12 -18.93 6.41 0.10
CA GLY A 12 -19.78 6.69 -1.07
C GLY A 12 -19.01 7.18 -2.30
N LEU A 13 -17.73 6.86 -2.40
CA LEU A 13 -16.90 7.20 -3.56
C LEU A 13 -17.07 6.16 -4.67
N PRO A 14 -16.97 6.60 -5.94
CA PRO A 14 -16.98 5.65 -7.04
C PRO A 14 -15.68 4.83 -7.04
N LYS A 15 -15.78 3.62 -7.59
CA LYS A 15 -14.65 2.68 -7.63
C LYS A 15 -13.44 3.33 -8.31
N ASN A 16 -12.27 3.12 -7.71
CA ASN A 16 -10.97 3.58 -8.19
C ASN A 16 -10.74 5.11 -8.10
N TYR A 17 -11.63 5.86 -7.44
CA TYR A 17 -11.48 7.29 -7.23
C TYR A 17 -10.18 7.64 -6.51
N ILE A 18 -9.92 6.99 -5.37
CA ILE A 18 -8.74 7.28 -4.54
C ILE A 18 -7.46 6.93 -5.29
N ASN A 19 -7.43 5.77 -5.96
CA ASN A 19 -6.27 5.37 -6.77
C ASN A 19 -5.96 6.38 -7.88
N VAL A 20 -6.98 6.90 -8.56
CA VAL A 20 -6.78 7.93 -9.58
C VAL A 20 -6.16 9.18 -8.97
N SER A 21 -6.63 9.61 -7.80
CA SER A 21 -6.04 10.75 -7.07
C SER A 21 -4.58 10.50 -6.70
N ILE A 22 -4.24 9.33 -6.14
CA ILE A 22 -2.86 8.96 -5.77
C ILE A 22 -1.95 8.99 -7.01
N VAL A 23 -2.36 8.31 -8.08
CA VAL A 23 -1.60 8.27 -9.33
C VAL A 23 -1.43 9.67 -9.92
N LYS A 24 -2.41 10.56 -9.70
CA LYS A 24 -2.31 11.91 -10.24
C LYS A 24 -1.29 12.80 -9.56
N GLN A 25 -1.01 12.58 -8.28
CA GLN A 25 0.05 13.32 -7.57
C GLN A 25 1.45 13.00 -8.12
N GLY A 26 1.63 11.77 -8.65
CA GLY A 26 2.87 11.37 -9.31
C GLY A 26 4.05 11.31 -8.35
N GLU A 27 5.26 11.54 -8.84
CA GLU A 27 6.49 11.37 -8.05
C GLU A 27 6.57 12.28 -6.82
N GLN A 28 5.88 13.41 -6.83
CA GLN A 28 5.85 14.38 -5.73
C GLN A 28 4.72 14.14 -4.73
N GLY A 29 3.86 13.15 -4.97
CA GLY A 29 2.77 12.79 -4.06
C GLY A 29 3.27 12.20 -2.75
N ALA A 30 2.50 12.40 -1.68
CA ALA A 30 2.85 11.93 -0.34
C ALA A 30 3.16 10.42 -0.31
N PHE A 31 2.41 9.61 -1.07
CA PHE A 31 2.60 8.16 -1.12
C PHE A 31 3.97 7.78 -1.69
N GLN A 32 4.35 8.36 -2.83
CA GLN A 32 5.66 8.10 -3.45
C GLN A 32 6.81 8.64 -2.60
N ARG A 33 6.62 9.78 -1.93
CA ARG A 33 7.59 10.35 -1.00
C ARG A 33 7.80 9.46 0.23
N LEU A 34 6.73 8.86 0.77
CA LEU A 34 6.81 7.86 1.84
C LEU A 34 7.59 6.62 1.38
N GLU A 35 7.31 6.09 0.18
CA GLU A 35 8.04 4.94 -0.38
C GLU A 35 9.55 5.18 -0.49
N ARG A 36 9.96 6.44 -0.74
CA ARG A 36 11.37 6.85 -0.81
C ARG A 36 11.99 7.23 0.54
N GLY A 37 11.20 7.28 1.61
CA GLY A 37 11.64 7.72 2.94
C GLY A 37 11.88 9.22 3.06
N GLU A 38 11.24 10.03 2.21
CA GLU A 38 11.31 11.50 2.24
C GLU A 38 10.31 12.12 3.21
N LEU A 39 9.38 11.32 3.75
CA LEU A 39 8.36 11.73 4.73
C LEU A 39 8.33 10.71 5.87
N ASN A 40 8.25 11.20 7.11
CA ASN A 40 7.84 10.36 8.23
C ASN A 40 6.31 10.14 8.20
N LEU A 41 5.79 9.22 9.01
CA LEU A 41 4.36 8.87 8.96
C LEU A 41 3.45 10.04 9.34
N LYS A 42 3.84 10.84 10.34
CA LYS A 42 3.04 11.98 10.80
C LYS A 42 2.86 13.01 9.68
N GLU A 43 3.94 13.34 8.97
CA GLU A 43 3.91 14.24 7.81
C GLU A 43 3.13 13.60 6.66
N PHE A 44 3.39 12.32 6.38
CA PHE A 44 2.69 11.56 5.36
C PHE A 44 1.18 11.59 5.58
N TYR A 45 0.67 11.25 6.76
CA TYR A 45 -0.78 11.23 7.01
C TYR A 45 -1.44 12.56 6.76
N LYS A 46 -0.78 13.65 7.15
CA LYS A 46 -1.27 15.00 6.94
C LYS A 46 -1.34 15.31 5.44
N ILE A 47 -0.22 15.19 4.74
CA ILE A 47 -0.12 15.57 3.31
C ILE A 47 -1.01 14.64 2.47
N PHE A 48 -1.00 13.34 2.74
CA PHE A 48 -1.81 12.35 2.04
C PHE A 48 -3.31 12.61 2.21
N GLY A 49 -3.75 12.95 3.43
CA GLY A 49 -5.14 13.35 3.67
C GLY A 49 -5.53 14.62 2.91
N GLU A 50 -4.67 15.64 2.93
CA GLU A 50 -4.86 16.91 2.21
C GLU A 50 -4.93 16.70 0.69
N GLU A 51 -3.97 15.96 0.12
CA GLU A 51 -3.91 15.62 -1.30
C GLU A 51 -5.17 14.89 -1.78
N LEU A 52 -5.67 13.93 -0.99
CA LEU A 52 -6.85 13.14 -1.35
C LEU A 52 -8.18 13.85 -1.11
N SER A 53 -8.20 14.83 -0.20
CA SER A 53 -9.35 15.69 0.04
C SER A 53 -9.49 16.81 -1.00
N HIS A 54 -8.46 17.05 -1.82
CA HIS A 54 -8.45 18.19 -2.75
C HIS A 54 -9.58 18.08 -3.81
N PRO A 55 -10.38 19.14 -4.04
CA PRO A 55 -11.53 19.09 -4.93
C PRO A 55 -11.17 18.78 -6.40
N ASP A 56 -9.96 19.12 -6.84
CA ASP A 56 -9.46 18.83 -8.19
C ASP A 56 -9.44 17.33 -8.52
N ASN A 57 -9.43 16.46 -7.50
CA ASN A 57 -9.51 15.01 -7.67
C ASN A 57 -10.77 14.59 -8.45
N LYS A 58 -11.87 15.36 -8.33
CA LYS A 58 -13.09 15.14 -9.13
C LYS A 58 -12.82 15.34 -10.62
N ALA A 59 -12.06 16.38 -10.98
CA ALA A 59 -11.70 16.65 -12.36
C ALA A 59 -10.73 15.58 -12.90
N TYR A 60 -9.79 15.11 -12.09
CA TYR A 60 -8.90 14.02 -12.45
C TYR A 60 -9.64 12.71 -12.70
N TYR A 61 -10.61 12.38 -11.84
CA TYR A 61 -11.44 11.20 -12.01
C TYR A 61 -12.32 11.26 -13.27
N ARG A 62 -12.93 12.41 -13.56
CA ARG A 62 -13.69 12.60 -14.81
C ARG A 62 -12.81 12.42 -16.05
N LYS A 63 -11.60 12.98 -16.05
CA LYS A 63 -10.63 12.78 -17.15
C LYS A 63 -10.21 11.33 -17.30
N TYR A 64 -10.06 10.59 -16.19
CA TYR A 64 -9.78 9.16 -16.21
C TYR A 64 -10.93 8.37 -16.87
N LEU A 65 -12.19 8.65 -16.50
CA LEU A 65 -13.35 7.98 -17.09
C LEU A 65 -13.51 8.29 -18.58
N GLN A 66 -13.32 9.55 -18.97
CA GLN A 66 -13.36 9.97 -20.38
C GLN A 66 -12.35 9.19 -21.24
N ARG A 67 -11.11 9.04 -20.76
CA ARG A 67 -10.07 8.25 -21.44
C ARG A 67 -10.41 6.77 -21.52
N ALA A 68 -11.16 6.26 -20.55
CA ALA A 68 -11.64 4.88 -20.52
C ALA A 68 -12.94 4.67 -21.33
N GLY A 69 -13.47 5.70 -22.00
CA GLY A 69 -14.75 5.63 -22.72
C GLY A 69 -15.95 5.38 -21.80
N LYS A 70 -15.87 5.81 -20.54
CA LYS A 70 -16.93 5.65 -19.54
C LYS A 70 -17.57 6.98 -19.21
N ASP A 71 -18.86 6.96 -18.97
CA ASP A 71 -19.59 8.13 -18.49
C ASP A 71 -19.20 8.47 -17.05
N ALA A 72 -19.08 9.76 -16.78
CA ALA A 72 -18.84 10.26 -15.44
C ALA A 72 -20.14 10.20 -14.61
N PRO A 73 -20.08 9.81 -13.33
CA PRO A 73 -21.21 9.98 -12.43
C PRO A 73 -21.64 11.45 -12.37
N ASP A 74 -22.95 11.69 -12.34
CA ASP A 74 -23.54 13.03 -12.21
C ASP A 74 -23.07 13.71 -10.92
N HIS A 75 -23.00 12.94 -9.84
CA HIS A 75 -22.56 13.42 -8.53
C HIS A 75 -21.27 12.73 -8.08
N LEU A 76 -20.28 13.56 -7.68
CA LEU A 76 -19.09 13.13 -6.96
C LEU A 76 -19.08 13.88 -5.62
N PRO A 77 -19.10 13.18 -4.47
CA PRO A 77 -19.18 13.83 -3.17
C PRO A 77 -17.89 14.59 -2.86
N ASP A 78 -17.99 15.68 -2.10
CA ASP A 78 -16.82 16.22 -1.40
C ASP A 78 -16.42 15.24 -0.30
N ILE A 79 -15.11 15.06 -0.11
CA ILE A 79 -14.59 14.14 0.88
C ILE A 79 -13.46 14.79 1.66
N LYS A 80 -13.48 14.57 2.97
CA LYS A 80 -12.34 14.82 3.84
C LYS A 80 -11.72 13.47 4.19
N VAL A 81 -10.55 13.19 3.65
CA VAL A 81 -9.81 11.96 3.87
C VAL A 81 -8.93 12.12 5.10
N ASP A 82 -9.14 11.26 6.10
CA ASP A 82 -8.15 11.05 7.15
C ASP A 82 -7.06 10.11 6.61
N GLY A 83 -5.87 10.66 6.37
CA GLY A 83 -4.76 9.92 5.77
C GLY A 83 -4.29 8.74 6.62
N LYS A 84 -4.36 8.86 7.95
CA LYS A 84 -4.01 7.76 8.87
C LYS A 84 -5.04 6.64 8.79
N VAL A 85 -6.33 6.98 8.83
CA VAL A 85 -7.41 5.96 8.74
C VAL A 85 -7.35 5.22 7.41
N LEU A 86 -7.22 5.94 6.29
CA LEU A 86 -7.11 5.31 4.97
C LEU A 86 -5.88 4.41 4.88
N PHE A 87 -4.70 4.92 5.27
CA PHE A 87 -3.47 4.14 5.18
C PHE A 87 -3.50 2.89 6.08
N MET A 88 -3.98 3.02 7.31
CA MET A 88 -4.18 1.87 8.20
C MET A 88 -5.17 0.85 7.64
N THR A 89 -6.22 1.31 6.96
CA THR A 89 -7.19 0.42 6.28
C THR A 89 -6.54 -0.33 5.12
N MET A 90 -5.68 0.34 4.34
CA MET A 90 -4.88 -0.28 3.29
C MET A 90 -3.99 -1.38 3.85
N ILE A 91 -3.26 -1.07 4.92
CA ILE A 91 -2.30 -1.99 5.53
C ILE A 91 -2.99 -3.21 6.14
N LYS A 92 -4.07 -3.03 6.90
CA LYS A 92 -4.81 -4.15 7.51
C LYS A 92 -5.26 -5.18 6.49
N GLU A 93 -5.59 -4.73 5.28
CA GLU A 93 -5.95 -5.62 4.18
C GLU A 93 -4.73 -6.33 3.57
N THR A 94 -3.53 -5.75 3.60
CA THR A 94 -2.29 -6.42 3.17
C THR A 94 -1.80 -7.48 4.16
N LEU A 95 -2.17 -7.37 5.44
CA LEU A 95 -1.82 -8.36 6.47
C LEU A 95 -2.66 -9.65 6.38
N ARG A 96 -3.65 -9.71 5.50
CA ARG A 96 -4.46 -10.91 5.30
C ARG A 96 -3.67 -11.96 4.53
N ILE A 97 -3.39 -13.07 5.21
CA ILE A 97 -2.74 -14.22 4.60
C ILE A 97 -3.76 -14.94 3.68
N ASP A 98 -3.42 -15.12 2.40
CA ASP A 98 -4.23 -15.91 1.48
C ASP A 98 -4.13 -17.41 1.86
N PRO A 99 -5.26 -18.08 2.18
CA PRO A 99 -5.27 -19.51 2.53
C PRO A 99 -4.66 -20.42 1.46
N LYS A 100 -4.76 -20.05 0.17
CA LYS A 100 -4.14 -20.82 -0.91
C LYS A 100 -2.62 -20.72 -0.87
N MET A 101 -2.09 -19.52 -0.58
CA MET A 101 -0.65 -19.33 -0.40
C MET A 101 -0.12 -20.13 0.80
N MET A 102 -0.87 -20.17 1.90
CA MET A 102 -0.52 -21.01 3.05
C MET A 102 -0.45 -22.49 2.68
N LEU A 103 -1.44 -22.99 1.96
CA LEU A 103 -1.45 -24.38 1.51
C LEU A 103 -0.26 -24.72 0.61
N VAL A 104 0.12 -23.79 -0.28
CA VAL A 104 1.29 -23.95 -1.14
C VAL A 104 2.58 -23.99 -0.31
N LEU A 105 2.77 -23.06 0.63
CA LEU A 105 3.95 -23.02 1.50
C LEU A 105 4.07 -24.29 2.35
N GLN A 106 2.95 -24.77 2.91
CA GLN A 106 2.89 -26.03 3.64
C GLN A 106 3.35 -27.21 2.79
N LYS A 107 2.83 -27.33 1.56
CA LYS A 107 3.23 -28.41 0.63
C LYS A 107 4.69 -28.32 0.21
N LEU A 108 5.19 -27.13 -0.09
CA LEU A 108 6.58 -26.92 -0.46
C LEU A 108 7.52 -27.29 0.69
N ARG A 109 7.20 -26.90 1.93
CA ARG A 109 8.00 -27.28 3.10
C ARG A 109 7.94 -28.78 3.39
N ALA A 110 6.75 -29.38 3.34
CA ALA A 110 6.59 -30.82 3.53
C ALA A 110 7.35 -31.65 2.48
N SER A 111 7.52 -31.12 1.26
CA SER A 111 8.28 -31.82 0.22
C SER A 111 9.78 -31.95 0.53
N GLY A 112 10.35 -31.00 1.30
CA GLY A 112 11.79 -30.92 1.55
C GLY A 112 12.66 -30.62 0.32
N GLN A 113 12.04 -30.35 -0.85
CA GLN A 113 12.75 -30.20 -2.13
C GLN A 113 13.28 -28.79 -2.38
N PHE A 114 12.75 -27.78 -1.69
CA PHE A 114 13.02 -26.38 -1.97
C PHE A 114 13.48 -25.64 -0.70
N LYS A 115 14.41 -24.71 -0.89
CA LYS A 115 14.66 -23.62 0.06
C LYS A 115 13.69 -22.49 -0.24
N LEU A 116 12.97 -22.03 0.78
CA LEU A 116 11.98 -20.97 0.62
C LEU A 116 12.55 -19.67 1.16
N ALA A 117 12.46 -18.62 0.36
CA ALA A 117 12.81 -17.27 0.79
C ALA A 117 11.62 -16.32 0.58
N ALA A 118 11.37 -15.44 1.54
CA ALA A 118 10.43 -14.35 1.38
C ALA A 118 11.19 -13.07 1.04
N LEU A 119 10.66 -12.29 0.09
CA LEU A 119 11.18 -10.98 -0.30
C LEU A 119 10.11 -9.93 0.00
N THR A 120 10.39 -9.00 0.92
CA THR A 120 9.44 -7.96 1.32
C THR A 120 10.04 -6.56 1.15
N ASN A 121 9.20 -5.64 0.65
CA ASN A 121 9.48 -4.22 0.69
C ASN A 121 9.00 -3.67 2.03
N ASN A 122 9.92 -3.21 2.86
CA ASN A 122 9.58 -2.51 4.09
C ASN A 122 9.63 -1.00 3.84
N PHE A 123 8.65 -0.25 4.36
CA PHE A 123 8.73 1.21 4.36
C PHE A 123 9.82 1.66 5.36
N PRO A 124 10.61 2.69 5.02
CA PRO A 124 11.57 3.27 5.95
C PRO A 124 10.82 4.05 7.03
N PHE A 125 10.49 3.39 8.14
CA PHE A 125 9.90 4.05 9.30
C PHE A 125 10.98 4.68 10.18
N SER A 126 10.69 5.88 10.70
CA SER A 126 11.57 6.60 11.62
C SER A 126 11.51 6.00 13.04
N GLU A 127 12.42 6.39 13.95
CA GLU A 127 12.35 5.98 15.36
C GLU A 127 11.09 6.50 16.07
N GLU A 128 10.46 7.56 15.55
CA GLU A 128 9.20 8.11 16.07
C GLU A 128 7.98 7.26 15.66
N ASP A 129 8.17 6.34 14.70
CA ASP A 129 7.12 5.57 14.05
C ASP A 129 7.08 4.11 14.52
N VAL A 130 7.81 3.74 15.59
CA VAL A 130 8.06 2.35 16.01
C VAL A 130 6.77 1.56 16.26
N GLU A 131 5.81 2.11 17.01
CA GLU A 131 4.56 1.41 17.33
C GLU A 131 3.72 1.14 16.08
N GLU A 132 3.71 2.07 15.13
CA GLU A 132 3.01 1.87 13.87
C GLU A 132 3.81 0.96 12.92
N ALA A 133 5.14 1.03 12.92
CA ALA A 133 6.02 0.12 12.18
C ALA A 133 5.84 -1.35 12.59
N GLU A 134 5.57 -1.62 13.87
CA GLU A 134 5.19 -2.95 14.35
C GLU A 134 3.85 -3.43 13.75
N ILE A 135 2.88 -2.52 13.63
CA ILE A 135 1.57 -2.79 12.98
C ILE A 135 1.73 -2.98 11.47
N PHE A 136 2.60 -2.19 10.83
CA PHE A 136 2.84 -2.22 9.38
C PHE A 136 3.61 -3.45 8.90
N GLY A 137 4.01 -4.34 9.81
CA GLY A 137 4.64 -5.59 9.44
C GLY A 137 6.02 -5.36 8.85
N THR A 138 6.89 -4.67 9.59
CA THR A 138 8.34 -4.79 9.36
C THR A 138 8.80 -6.26 9.41
N ALA A 139 7.98 -7.19 9.93
CA ALA A 139 8.14 -8.62 9.77
C ALA A 139 6.87 -9.29 9.21
N LEU A 140 7.06 -10.29 8.34
CA LEU A 140 6.03 -11.29 8.00
C LEU A 140 5.34 -11.78 9.29
N PRO A 141 4.01 -11.99 9.30
CA PRO A 141 3.33 -12.61 10.44
C PRO A 141 4.11 -13.85 10.90
N LYS A 142 4.34 -14.01 12.21
CA LYS A 142 5.23 -15.07 12.74
C LYS A 142 4.88 -16.47 12.22
N GLU A 143 3.59 -16.74 12.04
CA GLU A 143 3.10 -17.98 11.44
C GLU A 143 3.65 -18.18 10.02
N LEU A 144 3.59 -17.13 9.19
CA LEU A 144 4.06 -17.16 7.81
C LEU A 144 5.59 -17.20 7.74
N ALA A 145 6.28 -16.46 8.61
CA ALA A 145 7.74 -16.44 8.72
C ALA A 145 8.33 -17.84 8.96
N SER A 146 7.63 -18.69 9.72
CA SER A 146 8.09 -20.06 10.05
C SER A 146 8.25 -20.99 8.83
N TYR A 147 7.62 -20.65 7.70
CA TYR A 147 7.72 -21.45 6.47
C TYR A 147 8.94 -21.08 5.60
N PHE A 148 9.65 -20.00 5.90
CA PHE A 148 10.78 -19.55 5.09
C PHE A 148 12.12 -19.86 5.77
N ASP A 149 13.10 -20.32 4.98
CA ASP A 149 14.48 -20.47 5.42
C ASP A 149 15.19 -19.10 5.48
N HIS A 150 14.79 -18.17 4.61
CA HIS A 150 15.35 -16.82 4.53
C HIS A 150 14.24 -15.77 4.41
N ILE A 151 14.41 -14.65 5.08
CA ILE A 151 13.56 -13.47 4.92
C ILE A 151 14.48 -12.33 4.49
N ILE A 152 14.18 -11.76 3.33
CA ILE A 152 14.98 -10.76 2.65
C ILE A 152 14.16 -9.47 2.63
N GLU A 153 14.58 -8.50 3.42
CA GLU A 153 13.92 -7.21 3.53
C GLU A 153 14.71 -6.16 2.77
N SER A 154 14.04 -5.38 1.91
CA SER A 154 14.67 -4.31 1.12
C SER A 154 15.48 -3.32 1.98
N ARG A 155 15.05 -3.08 3.23
CA ARG A 155 15.73 -2.21 4.22
C ARG A 155 17.14 -2.68 4.57
N VAL A 156 17.40 -3.99 4.53
CA VAL A 156 18.72 -4.56 4.88
C VAL A 156 19.73 -4.39 3.74
N ILE A 157 19.26 -4.21 2.50
CA ILE A 157 20.09 -4.26 1.28
C ILE A 157 20.12 -2.90 0.54
N GLY A 158 19.28 -1.94 0.92
CA GLY A 158 19.21 -0.63 0.26
C GLY A 158 18.67 -0.67 -1.18
N LEU A 159 17.97 -1.75 -1.55
CA LEU A 159 17.42 -1.97 -2.89
C LEU A 159 15.90 -2.13 -2.80
N SER A 160 15.15 -1.27 -3.49
CA SER A 160 13.74 -1.52 -3.77
C SER A 160 13.65 -2.66 -4.80
N ILE A 161 12.64 -3.56 -4.71
CA ILE A 161 12.43 -4.64 -5.70
C ILE A 161 12.27 -4.12 -7.15
N TYR A 162 12.06 -2.82 -7.32
CA TYR A 162 11.95 -2.17 -8.63
C TYR A 162 13.30 -1.69 -9.19
N THR A 163 14.38 -1.77 -8.40
CA THR A 163 15.71 -1.34 -8.81
C THR A 163 16.56 -2.56 -9.19
N PRO A 164 17.01 -2.69 -10.45
CA PRO A 164 17.96 -3.74 -10.81
C PRO A 164 19.22 -3.58 -9.95
N ALA A 165 19.67 -4.67 -9.31
CA ALA A 165 20.97 -4.69 -8.66
C ALA A 165 22.03 -4.37 -9.71
N LYS A 166 22.79 -3.29 -9.52
CA LYS A 166 23.95 -3.02 -10.37
C LYS A 166 25.02 -4.04 -9.99
N CYS A 167 25.27 -5.00 -10.90
CA CYS A 167 26.47 -5.81 -10.88
C CYS A 167 27.70 -4.97 -11.24
#